data_AF-A0A0S4JF57-F1
#
_entry.id   AF-A0A0S4JF57-F1
#
_cell.length_a   1.000
_cell.length_b   1.000
_cell.length_c   1.000
_cell.angle_alpha   90.00
_cell.angle_beta   90.00
_cell.angle_gamma   90.00
#
_symmetry.space_group_name_H-M   'P 1'
#
loop_
_entity.id
_entity.type
_entity.pdbx_description
1 polymer ?
#
loop_
_entity_poly.entity_id
_entity_poly.type
_entity_poly.pdbx_seq_one_letter_code
_entity_poly.pdbx_strand_id
1 'polypeptide(L)'
;MRRYPGLLMPALLADKFWSPFKQDTGGADLRKYGFTSTLKGIVHPSVFTSQVNGIVGGVPLLEDFFWTILTGFDIVHVGDAVEDGSYSKGVYRLAHRRPFLGWTPSSTTLEGEVTIDVPYCLHGEAGGFHGGELSHLTLRSPLVAELQKIREVPTSTLELLQNAEALKMLVALRRAGVKPPLITDRMLRSVSKKQDTWSNALGLQ
;
A
#
# COMPACT_ATOMS: atom_id res chain seq x y z
N MET A 1 -22.22 10.68 -27.53
CA MET A 1 -21.15 10.57 -26.52
C MET A 1 -19.82 10.38 -27.23
N ARG A 2 -18.96 11.41 -27.22
CA ARG A 2 -17.60 11.30 -27.77
C ARG A 2 -16.75 10.49 -26.79
N ARG A 3 -16.29 9.29 -27.17
CA ARG A 3 -15.25 8.56 -26.43
C ARG A 3 -13.95 9.34 -26.62
N TYR A 4 -13.39 9.85 -25.53
CA TYR A 4 -12.08 10.49 -25.56
C TYR A 4 -11.03 9.40 -25.87
N PRO A 5 -10.24 9.54 -26.94
CA PRO A 5 -9.16 8.62 -27.26
C PRO A 5 -8.01 8.91 -26.28
N GLY A 6 -8.03 8.25 -25.12
CA GLY A 6 -7.01 8.48 -24.09
C GLY A 6 -7.34 7.97 -22.69
N LEU A 7 -8.57 7.54 -22.40
CA LEU A 7 -8.83 6.81 -21.15
C LEU A 7 -8.60 5.32 -21.34
N LEU A 8 -7.64 4.77 -20.61
CA LEU A 8 -7.63 3.34 -20.27
C LEU A 8 -8.96 3.04 -19.57
N MET A 9 -9.70 2.03 -20.03
CA MET A 9 -10.95 1.60 -19.37
C MET A 9 -10.64 1.34 -17.88
N PRO A 10 -11.31 2.02 -16.92
CA PRO A 10 -10.97 1.94 -15.51
C PRO A 10 -10.94 0.51 -14.96
N ALA A 11 -11.84 -0.38 -15.40
CA ALA A 11 -11.82 -1.78 -14.99
C ALA A 11 -10.57 -2.52 -15.48
N LEU A 12 -10.14 -2.29 -16.73
CA LEU A 12 -8.93 -2.92 -17.29
C LEU A 12 -7.67 -2.44 -16.57
N LEU A 13 -7.62 -1.16 -16.21
CA LEU A 13 -6.54 -0.60 -15.40
C LEU A 13 -6.47 -1.30 -14.04
N ALA A 14 -7.60 -1.38 -13.33
CA ALA A 14 -7.65 -2.02 -12.03
C ALA A 14 -7.26 -3.49 -12.10
N ASP A 15 -7.73 -4.22 -13.12
CA ASP A 15 -7.36 -5.61 -13.33
C ASP A 15 -5.84 -5.77 -13.50
N LYS A 16 -5.22 -4.98 -14.38
CA LYS A 16 -3.76 -5.00 -14.59
C LYS A 16 -2.98 -4.61 -13.33
N PHE A 17 -3.38 -3.52 -12.66
CA PHE A 17 -2.70 -3.01 -11.47
C PHE A 17 -2.74 -4.00 -10.32
N TRP A 18 -3.88 -4.65 -10.09
CA TRP A 18 -4.08 -5.62 -9.00
C TRP A 18 -3.68 -7.05 -9.35
N SER A 19 -3.44 -7.37 -10.63
CA SER A 19 -3.06 -8.71 -11.09
C SER A 19 -1.91 -9.38 -10.31
N PRO A 20 -0.88 -8.67 -9.81
CA PRO A 20 0.17 -9.26 -8.97
C PRO A 20 -0.39 -9.97 -7.72
N PHE A 21 -1.46 -9.42 -7.15
CA PHE A 21 -2.04 -9.86 -5.88
C PHE A 21 -3.24 -10.80 -6.04
N LYS A 22 -3.64 -11.10 -7.28
CA LYS A 22 -4.65 -12.12 -7.59
C LYS A 22 -4.06 -13.54 -7.62
N GLN A 23 -2.73 -13.63 -7.63
CA GLN A 23 -1.99 -14.88 -7.54
C GLN A 23 -1.90 -15.28 -6.07
N ASP A 24 -2.22 -16.54 -5.74
CA ASP A 24 -2.17 -17.10 -4.37
C ASP A 24 -0.72 -17.30 -3.88
N THR A 25 0.11 -16.25 -4.01
CA THR A 25 1.55 -16.27 -3.73
C THR A 25 1.82 -16.14 -2.23
N GLY A 26 1.05 -15.30 -1.54
CA GLY A 26 1.20 -14.98 -0.12
C GLY A 26 2.60 -14.47 0.29
N GLY A 27 2.72 -13.96 1.51
CA GLY A 27 4.00 -13.62 2.11
C GLY A 27 4.36 -12.13 2.08
N ALA A 28 5.45 -11.81 2.79
CA ALA A 28 5.78 -10.42 3.07
C ALA A 28 6.60 -9.72 1.98
N ASP A 29 7.12 -10.47 1.00
CA ASP A 29 8.08 -9.95 0.01
C ASP A 29 7.36 -9.52 -1.28
N LEU A 30 7.28 -8.20 -1.51
CA LEU A 30 6.62 -7.62 -2.68
C LEU A 30 7.20 -8.15 -4.01
N ARG A 31 8.49 -8.54 -4.02
CA ARG A 31 9.16 -9.06 -5.22
C ARG A 31 8.56 -10.38 -5.68
N LYS A 32 8.03 -11.20 -4.76
CA LYS A 32 7.38 -12.47 -5.10
C LYS A 32 6.08 -12.28 -5.91
N TYR A 33 5.41 -11.14 -5.70
CA TYR A 33 4.21 -10.79 -6.44
C TYR A 33 4.52 -10.29 -7.86
N GLY A 34 5.77 -9.95 -8.17
CA GLY A 34 6.11 -9.35 -9.47
C GLY A 34 5.54 -7.94 -9.66
N PHE A 35 5.15 -7.26 -8.58
CA PHE A 35 4.47 -5.97 -8.64
C PHE A 35 5.27 -4.92 -9.42
N THR A 36 6.56 -4.77 -9.13
CA THR A 36 7.45 -3.80 -9.81
C THR A 36 7.52 -4.05 -11.32
N SER A 37 7.64 -5.30 -11.76
CA SER A 37 7.68 -5.64 -13.18
C SER A 37 6.34 -5.38 -13.87
N THR A 38 5.22 -5.74 -13.21
CA THR A 38 3.88 -5.49 -13.74
C THR A 38 3.62 -3.99 -13.86
N LEU A 39 3.99 -3.20 -12.85
CA LEU A 39 3.82 -1.75 -12.87
C LEU A 39 4.63 -1.10 -13.99
N LYS A 40 5.90 -1.52 -14.18
CA LYS A 40 6.73 -1.06 -15.31
C LYS A 40 6.12 -1.37 -16.68
N GLY A 41 5.35 -2.45 -16.79
CA GLY A 41 4.66 -2.83 -18.03
C GLY A 41 3.40 -2.03 -18.33
N ILE A 42 2.91 -1.19 -17.41
CA ILE A 42 1.69 -0.39 -17.60
C ILE A 42 1.92 1.12 -17.49
N VAL A 43 3.05 1.56 -16.95
CA VAL A 43 3.37 2.99 -16.77
C VAL A 43 4.37 3.49 -17.80
N HIS A 44 4.24 4.76 -18.17
CA HIS A 44 5.19 5.40 -19.06
C HIS A 44 6.51 5.68 -18.32
N PRO A 45 7.67 5.23 -18.84
CA PRO A 45 8.93 5.22 -18.08
C PRO A 45 9.44 6.61 -17.70
N SER A 46 9.18 7.62 -18.53
CA SER A 46 9.79 8.96 -18.37
C SER A 46 8.89 10.02 -17.74
N VAL A 47 7.57 9.80 -17.66
CA VAL A 47 6.62 10.84 -17.22
C VAL A 47 5.66 10.35 -16.14
N PHE A 48 5.79 9.10 -15.70
CA PHE A 48 4.86 8.55 -14.73
C PHE A 48 4.95 9.23 -13.37
N THR A 49 3.80 9.66 -12.90
CA THR A 49 3.60 10.13 -11.53
C THR A 49 2.52 9.28 -10.86
N SER A 50 2.52 9.26 -9.54
CA SER A 50 1.48 8.58 -8.79
C SER A 50 1.11 9.38 -7.56
N GLN A 51 -0.11 9.14 -7.09
CA GLN A 51 -0.61 9.64 -5.84
C GLN A 51 -1.22 8.51 -5.03
N VAL A 52 -0.84 8.39 -3.75
CA VAL A 52 -1.46 7.46 -2.79
C VAL A 52 -2.05 8.27 -1.65
N ASN A 53 -3.37 8.20 -1.46
CA ASN A 53 -4.09 8.89 -0.38
C ASN A 53 -3.82 10.41 -0.27
N GLY A 54 -3.48 11.09 -1.38
CA GLY A 54 -3.14 12.52 -1.37
C GLY A 54 -1.65 12.82 -1.50
N ILE A 55 -0.78 11.84 -1.25
CA ILE A 55 0.68 12.01 -1.27
C ILE A 55 1.19 11.67 -2.68
N VAL A 56 2.06 12.50 -3.24
CA VAL A 56 2.64 12.31 -4.60
C VAL A 56 4.03 11.65 -4.49
N GLY A 57 4.33 10.66 -5.34
CA GLY A 57 5.64 10.01 -5.28
C GLY A 57 6.00 8.93 -6.31
N GLY A 58 5.20 8.74 -7.37
CA GLY A 58 5.56 7.87 -8.50
C GLY A 58 5.62 6.37 -8.15
N VAL A 59 6.47 5.60 -8.84
CA VAL A 59 6.59 4.15 -8.59
C VAL A 59 7.02 3.83 -7.14
N PRO A 60 8.05 4.48 -6.56
CA PRO A 60 8.49 4.17 -5.20
C PRO A 60 7.39 4.30 -4.16
N LEU A 61 6.52 5.29 -4.27
CA LEU A 61 5.41 5.49 -3.32
C LEU A 61 4.41 4.34 -3.34
N LEU A 62 4.06 3.82 -4.52
CA LEU A 62 3.17 2.67 -4.65
C LEU A 62 3.81 1.42 -4.05
N GLU A 63 5.10 1.20 -4.30
CA GLU A 63 5.83 0.09 -3.69
C GLU A 63 5.88 0.22 -2.16
N ASP A 64 6.13 1.41 -1.63
CA ASP A 64 6.22 1.67 -0.19
C ASP A 64 4.90 1.39 0.53
N PHE A 65 3.79 1.76 -0.11
CA PHE A 65 2.44 1.41 0.35
C PHE A 65 2.27 -0.11 0.49
N PHE A 66 2.63 -0.89 -0.54
CA PHE A 66 2.50 -2.34 -0.48
C PHE A 66 3.54 -3.02 0.42
N TRP A 67 4.76 -2.52 0.50
CA TRP A 67 5.75 -2.99 1.47
C TRP A 67 5.26 -2.83 2.91
N THR A 68 4.60 -1.72 3.20
CA THR A 68 3.98 -1.46 4.51
C THR A 68 2.89 -2.49 4.81
N ILE A 69 1.95 -2.69 3.88
CA ILE A 69 0.86 -3.69 4.02
C ILE A 69 1.44 -5.09 4.22
N LEU A 70 2.30 -5.54 3.31
CA LEU A 70 2.81 -6.90 3.30
C LEU A 70 3.70 -7.23 4.50
N THR A 71 4.15 -6.22 5.25
CA THR A 71 4.85 -6.42 6.53
C THR A 71 3.94 -7.12 7.54
N GLY A 72 2.65 -6.77 7.58
CA GLY A 72 1.69 -7.31 8.56
C GLY A 72 0.67 -8.28 7.99
N PHE A 73 0.38 -8.16 6.70
CA PHE A 73 -0.78 -8.81 6.11
C PHE A 73 -0.41 -9.56 4.84
N ASP A 74 -1.23 -10.55 4.50
CA ASP A 74 -1.32 -11.05 3.14
C ASP A 74 -2.54 -10.44 2.46
N ILE A 75 -2.39 -10.05 1.19
CA ILE A 75 -3.54 -9.71 0.35
C ILE A 75 -4.09 -11.03 -0.16
N VAL A 76 -5.24 -11.45 0.37
CA VAL A 76 -5.85 -12.77 0.08
C VAL A 76 -6.98 -12.70 -0.93
N HIS A 77 -7.50 -11.49 -1.19
CA HIS A 77 -8.51 -11.27 -2.21
C HIS A 77 -8.42 -9.83 -2.72
N VAL A 78 -8.67 -9.66 -4.01
CA VAL A 78 -8.97 -8.36 -4.60
C VAL A 78 -10.27 -8.52 -5.36
N GLY A 79 -11.32 -7.87 -4.86
CA GLY A 79 -12.68 -7.96 -5.40
C GLY A 79 -12.83 -7.23 -6.72
N ASP A 80 -13.93 -7.55 -7.39
CA ASP A 80 -14.22 -7.07 -8.72
C ASP A 80 -14.39 -5.55 -8.74
N ALA A 81 -13.55 -4.92 -9.54
CA ALA A 81 -13.58 -3.50 -9.82
C ALA A 81 -14.92 -3.12 -10.48
N VAL A 82 -15.68 -2.25 -9.82
CA VAL A 82 -16.85 -1.58 -10.42
C VAL A 82 -16.38 -0.26 -11.03
N GLU A 83 -16.75 -0.02 -12.29
CA GLU A 83 -16.50 1.26 -12.94
C GLU A 83 -17.46 2.33 -12.41
N ASP A 84 -16.90 3.48 -12.04
CA ASP A 84 -17.66 4.68 -11.65
C ASP A 84 -17.06 5.90 -12.35
N GLY A 85 -17.56 6.17 -13.56
CA GLY A 85 -17.05 7.23 -14.42
C GLY A 85 -15.61 6.97 -14.85
N SER A 86 -14.68 7.84 -14.44
CA SER A 86 -13.24 7.69 -14.74
C SER A 86 -12.48 6.89 -13.68
N TYR A 87 -13.17 6.33 -12.69
CA TYR A 87 -12.59 5.62 -11.57
C TYR A 87 -12.99 4.15 -11.60
N SER A 88 -12.13 3.32 -11.01
CA SER A 88 -12.45 1.97 -10.61
C SER A 88 -12.51 1.88 -9.10
N LYS A 89 -13.60 1.34 -8.56
CA LYS A 89 -13.79 1.12 -7.13
C LYS A 89 -13.85 -0.37 -6.84
N GLY A 90 -13.28 -0.77 -5.72
CA GLY A 90 -13.35 -2.17 -5.29
C GLY A 90 -12.93 -2.32 -3.84
N VAL A 91 -12.67 -3.56 -3.45
CA VAL A 91 -12.20 -3.92 -2.11
C VAL A 91 -11.03 -4.88 -2.25
N TYR A 92 -10.00 -4.75 -1.44
CA TYR A 92 -9.03 -5.83 -1.23
C TYR A 92 -9.10 -6.31 0.21
N ARG A 93 -8.98 -7.62 0.39
CA ARG A 93 -9.02 -8.27 1.70
C ARG A 93 -7.59 -8.54 2.17
N LEU A 94 -7.30 -8.06 3.36
CA LEU A 94 -6.09 -8.36 4.09
C LEU A 94 -6.33 -9.47 5.10
N ALA A 95 -5.35 -10.33 5.29
CA ALA A 95 -5.38 -11.37 6.30
C ALA A 95 -4.15 -11.21 7.22
N HIS A 96 -4.39 -11.05 8.53
CA HIS A 96 -3.35 -10.75 9.51
C HIS A 96 -2.63 -12.02 9.95
N ARG A 97 -1.55 -12.37 9.23
CA ARG A 97 -0.80 -13.63 9.41
C ARG A 97 0.50 -13.52 10.19
N ARG A 98 0.96 -12.30 10.47
CA ARG A 98 2.29 -12.06 11.05
C ARG A 98 2.26 -10.87 11.99
N PRO A 99 3.13 -10.84 13.01
CA PRO A 99 3.27 -9.68 13.88
C PRO A 99 3.51 -8.40 13.07
N PHE A 100 2.76 -7.36 13.41
CA PHE A 100 2.76 -6.09 12.73
C PHE A 100 2.75 -4.92 13.71
N LEU A 101 3.88 -4.23 13.86
CA LEU A 101 3.97 -3.00 14.66
C LEU A 101 3.40 -3.15 16.09
N GLY A 102 3.70 -4.28 16.74
CA GLY A 102 3.22 -4.60 18.09
C GLY A 102 1.86 -5.30 18.12
N TRP A 103 1.13 -5.36 17.01
CA TRP A 103 -0.06 -6.19 16.86
C TRP A 103 0.34 -7.62 16.54
N THR A 104 -0.13 -8.59 17.32
CA THR A 104 0.13 -10.01 17.07
C THR A 104 -1.14 -10.66 16.50
N PRO A 105 -1.02 -11.52 15.48
CA PRO A 105 -2.15 -12.31 14.99
C PRO A 105 -2.79 -13.08 16.14
N SER A 106 -4.12 -13.03 16.23
CA SER A 106 -4.85 -13.83 17.21
C SER A 106 -4.76 -15.31 16.80
N SER A 107 -3.97 -16.10 17.53
CA SER A 107 -3.82 -17.55 17.28
C SER A 107 -5.04 -18.38 17.74
N THR A 108 -6.07 -17.75 18.31
CA THR A 108 -6.90 -18.38 19.35
C THR A 108 -8.41 -18.28 19.21
N THR A 109 -8.95 -17.70 18.14
CA THR A 109 -10.41 -17.68 17.96
C THR A 109 -10.87 -18.88 17.14
N LEU A 110 -11.84 -19.64 17.66
CA LEU A 110 -12.65 -20.60 16.91
C LEU A 110 -13.31 -19.98 15.65
N GLU A 111 -13.30 -18.65 15.56
CA GLU A 111 -13.91 -17.80 14.53
C GLU A 111 -12.99 -17.47 13.34
N GLY A 112 -11.75 -18.00 13.30
CA GLY A 112 -10.89 -17.89 12.13
C GLY A 112 -9.96 -16.67 12.11
N GLU A 113 -9.23 -16.56 11.00
CA GLU A 113 -8.20 -15.56 10.73
C GLU A 113 -8.77 -14.13 10.71
N VAL A 114 -8.09 -13.15 11.34
CA VAL A 114 -8.51 -11.74 11.28
C VAL A 114 -8.35 -11.22 9.85
N THR A 115 -9.48 -10.97 9.20
CA THR A 115 -9.52 -10.39 7.85
C THR A 115 -10.07 -8.96 7.86
N ILE A 116 -9.55 -8.13 6.96
CA ILE A 116 -9.89 -6.72 6.86
C ILE A 116 -10.22 -6.41 5.41
N ASP A 117 -11.44 -5.96 5.16
CA ASP A 117 -11.86 -5.48 3.86
C ASP A 117 -11.54 -3.99 3.73
N VAL A 118 -10.63 -3.65 2.81
CA VAL A 118 -10.18 -2.27 2.59
C VAL A 118 -10.72 -1.79 1.25
N PRO A 119 -11.60 -0.77 1.23
CA PRO A 119 -12.09 -0.22 -0.02
C PRO A 119 -10.95 0.52 -0.73
N TYR A 120 -10.96 0.50 -2.05
CA TYR A 120 -10.07 1.32 -2.85
C TYR A 120 -10.82 2.07 -3.95
N CYS A 121 -10.23 3.17 -4.37
CA CYS A 121 -10.57 3.90 -5.58
C CYS A 121 -9.30 4.13 -6.39
N LEU A 122 -9.30 3.68 -7.64
CA LEU A 122 -8.18 3.74 -8.56
C LEU A 122 -8.56 4.60 -9.76
N HIS A 123 -7.67 5.51 -10.13
CA HIS A 123 -7.79 6.33 -11.32
C HIS A 123 -6.46 6.30 -12.07
N GLY A 124 -6.52 6.28 -13.39
CA GLY A 124 -5.34 6.41 -14.23
C GLY A 124 -5.61 7.29 -15.43
N GLU A 125 -4.60 8.08 -15.76
CA GLU A 125 -4.58 8.93 -16.96
C GLU A 125 -3.54 8.34 -17.90
N ALA A 126 -3.91 8.16 -19.17
CA ALA A 126 -2.94 7.74 -20.18
C ALA A 126 -2.19 8.96 -20.73
N GLY A 127 -0.91 8.76 -21.05
CA GLY A 127 -0.14 9.77 -21.76
C GLY A 127 -0.73 10.00 -23.15
N GLY A 128 -1.19 11.21 -23.44
CA GLY A 128 -1.90 11.58 -24.68
C GLY A 128 -1.12 11.39 -26.00
N PHE A 129 0.11 10.87 -25.96
CA PHE A 129 0.98 10.72 -27.13
C PHE A 129 1.56 9.32 -27.35
N HIS A 130 1.53 8.40 -26.37
CA HIS A 130 2.26 7.13 -26.46
C HIS A 130 1.47 5.92 -25.93
N GLY A 131 0.96 5.10 -26.86
CA GLY A 131 0.77 3.65 -26.65
C GLY A 131 -0.29 3.18 -25.65
N GLY A 132 -1.00 4.07 -24.96
CA GLY A 132 -1.94 3.70 -23.89
C GLY A 132 -1.27 3.38 -22.56
N GLU A 133 -0.01 3.80 -22.36
CA GLU A 133 0.69 3.73 -21.08
C GLU A 133 0.21 4.83 -20.12
N LEU A 134 0.28 4.56 -18.82
CA LEU A 134 -0.16 5.51 -17.79
C LEU A 134 0.88 6.62 -17.58
N SER A 135 0.45 7.88 -17.63
CA SER A 135 1.23 9.04 -17.19
C SER A 135 0.97 9.41 -15.72
N HIS A 136 -0.24 9.12 -15.23
CA HIS A 136 -0.60 9.38 -13.83
C HIS A 136 -1.48 8.26 -13.28
N LEU A 137 -1.28 7.91 -12.01
CA LEU A 137 -2.13 6.97 -11.29
C LEU A 137 -2.44 7.49 -9.88
N THR A 138 -3.71 7.59 -9.54
CA THR A 138 -4.17 7.90 -8.19
C THR A 138 -4.79 6.67 -7.55
N LEU A 139 -4.28 6.26 -6.39
CA LEU A 139 -4.83 5.24 -5.52
C LEU A 139 -5.33 5.91 -4.22
N ARG A 140 -6.60 5.73 -3.89
CA ARG A 140 -7.13 5.99 -2.55
C ARG A 140 -7.48 4.67 -1.90
N SER A 141 -6.87 4.39 -0.75
CA SER A 141 -7.11 3.22 0.08
C SER A 141 -6.97 3.63 1.56
N PRO A 142 -8.07 3.79 2.31
CA PRO A 142 -8.07 4.34 3.66
C PRO A 142 -7.74 3.26 4.71
N LEU A 143 -6.64 2.52 4.50
CA LEU A 143 -6.22 1.40 5.35
C LEU A 143 -6.24 1.72 6.86
N VAL A 144 -5.69 2.88 7.26
CA VAL A 144 -5.63 3.28 8.67
C VAL A 144 -7.03 3.48 9.25
N ALA A 145 -7.97 4.04 8.47
CA ALA A 145 -9.34 4.24 8.91
C ALA A 145 -10.08 2.90 9.06
N GLU A 146 -9.79 1.91 8.21
CA GLU A 146 -10.36 0.56 8.37
C GLU A 146 -9.78 -0.17 9.58
N LEU A 147 -8.46 -0.04 9.81
CA LEU A 147 -7.82 -0.61 11.00
C LEU A 147 -8.36 -0.01 12.31
N GLN A 148 -8.69 1.28 12.33
CA GLN A 148 -9.28 1.95 13.50
C GLN A 148 -10.63 1.38 13.92
N LYS A 149 -11.36 0.73 13.02
CA LYS A 149 -12.66 0.12 13.31
C LYS A 149 -12.53 -1.23 14.01
N ILE A 150 -11.32 -1.81 14.03
CA ILE A 150 -11.03 -3.12 14.61
C ILE A 150 -10.62 -2.93 16.06
N ARG A 151 -11.36 -3.56 16.98
CA ARG A 151 -11.16 -3.40 18.43
C ARG A 151 -9.80 -3.95 18.89
N GLU A 152 -9.31 -4.97 18.20
CA GLU A 152 -8.10 -5.72 18.53
C GLU A 152 -6.82 -4.99 18.10
N VAL A 153 -6.92 -3.95 17.26
CA VAL A 153 -5.74 -3.21 16.78
C VAL A 153 -5.21 -2.33 17.92
N PRO A 154 -3.95 -2.51 18.35
CA PRO A 154 -3.37 -1.66 19.38
C PRO A 154 -3.29 -0.20 18.93
N THR A 155 -3.60 0.74 19.83
CA THR A 155 -3.42 2.18 19.59
C THR A 155 -2.00 2.49 19.15
N SER A 156 -1.02 1.79 19.71
CA SER A 156 0.38 1.94 19.36
C SER A 156 0.69 1.57 17.89
N THR A 157 -0.02 0.62 17.32
CA THR A 157 0.10 0.28 15.89
C THR A 157 -0.44 1.41 15.03
N LEU A 158 -1.58 1.99 15.39
CA LEU A 158 -2.21 3.11 14.65
C LEU A 158 -1.34 4.37 14.67
N GLU A 159 -0.75 4.72 15.81
CA GLU A 159 0.20 5.85 15.93
C GLU A 159 1.41 5.68 14.99
N LEU A 160 1.96 4.47 14.91
CA LEU A 160 3.09 4.17 14.04
C LEU A 160 2.74 4.28 12.56
N LEU A 161 1.53 3.83 12.18
CA LEU A 161 1.02 3.97 10.81
C LEU A 161 0.74 5.42 10.40
N GLN A 162 0.56 6.31 11.37
CA GLN A 162 0.37 7.75 11.11
C GLN A 162 1.70 8.53 11.17
N ASN A 163 2.79 7.90 11.60
CA ASN A 163 4.11 8.52 11.69
C ASN A 163 4.91 8.30 10.40
N ALA A 164 5.10 9.36 9.62
CA ALA A 164 5.78 9.28 8.33
C ALA A 164 7.23 8.74 8.41
N GLU A 165 7.97 9.10 9.46
CA GLU A 165 9.37 8.66 9.63
C GLU A 165 9.46 7.18 10.03
N ALA A 166 8.53 6.73 10.88
CA ALA A 166 8.42 5.30 11.21
C ALA A 166 8.11 4.47 9.95
N LEU A 167 7.21 4.95 9.08
CA LEU A 167 6.90 4.28 7.82
C LEU A 167 8.09 4.27 6.85
N LYS A 168 8.81 5.39 6.71
CA LYS A 168 10.04 5.44 5.90
C LYS A 168 11.07 4.43 6.39
N MET A 169 11.29 4.35 7.70
CA MET A 169 12.23 3.39 8.29
C MET A 169 11.77 1.94 8.08
N LEU A 170 10.48 1.66 8.32
CA LEU A 170 9.88 0.34 8.08
C LEU A 170 10.15 -0.12 6.65
N VAL A 171 9.82 0.72 5.67
CA VAL A 171 10.01 0.45 4.25
C VAL A 171 11.48 0.22 3.92
N ALA A 172 12.39 1.07 4.43
CA ALA A 172 13.82 0.94 4.20
C ALA A 172 14.34 -0.42 4.68
N LEU A 173 13.94 -0.87 5.88
CA LEU A 173 14.28 -2.18 6.42
C LEU A 173 13.72 -3.32 5.56
N ARG A 174 12.47 -3.21 5.10
CA ARG A 174 11.86 -4.21 4.22
C ARG A 174 12.57 -4.32 2.89
N ARG A 175 12.94 -3.20 2.26
CA ARG A 175 13.72 -3.15 1.02
C ARG A 175 15.12 -3.76 1.20
N ALA A 176 15.73 -3.58 2.38
CA ALA A 176 16.98 -4.23 2.76
C ALA A 176 16.84 -5.74 3.07
N GLY A 177 15.63 -6.31 3.00
CA GLY A 177 15.37 -7.73 3.21
C GLY A 177 15.17 -8.14 4.67
N VAL A 178 15.07 -7.19 5.61
CA VAL A 178 14.84 -7.48 7.02
C VAL A 178 13.44 -8.08 7.19
N LYS A 179 13.34 -9.29 7.74
CA LYS A 179 12.07 -10.02 7.90
C LYS A 179 11.11 -9.27 8.85
N PRO A 180 9.80 -9.25 8.59
CA PRO A 180 8.85 -8.50 9.41
C PRO A 180 8.89 -8.78 10.93
N PRO A 181 9.03 -10.04 11.40
CA PRO A 181 9.11 -10.32 12.84
C PRO A 181 10.32 -9.68 13.55
N LEU A 182 11.33 -9.23 12.81
CA LEU A 182 12.50 -8.53 13.37
C LEU A 182 12.28 -7.01 13.48
N ILE A 183 11.24 -6.48 12.84
CA ILE A 183 10.92 -5.04 12.85
C ILE A 183 9.91 -4.79 13.96
N THR A 184 10.40 -4.39 15.13
CA THR A 184 9.56 -4.16 16.30
C THR A 184 9.03 -2.73 16.37
N ASP A 185 7.89 -2.54 17.02
CA ASP A 185 7.32 -1.24 17.33
C ASP A 185 8.29 -0.39 18.19
N ARG A 186 8.97 -1.02 19.15
CA ARG A 186 9.99 -0.37 19.98
C ARG A 186 11.14 0.19 19.14
N MET A 187 11.61 -0.56 18.14
CA MET A 187 12.65 -0.11 17.22
C MET A 187 12.18 1.14 16.48
N LEU A 188 11.02 1.08 15.82
CA LEU A 188 10.50 2.20 15.03
C LEU A 188 10.24 3.45 15.89
N ARG A 189 9.66 3.29 17.08
CA ARG A 189 9.44 4.39 18.03
C ARG A 189 10.74 5.04 18.49
N SER A 190 11.80 4.25 18.68
CA SER A 190 13.09 4.79 19.11
C SER A 190 13.75 5.67 18.04
N VAL A 191 13.52 5.38 16.76
CA VAL A 191 14.02 6.18 15.64
C VAL A 191 13.27 7.50 15.57
N SER A 192 11.94 7.48 15.65
CA SER A 192 11.11 8.68 15.62
C SER A 192 11.48 9.66 16.75
N LYS A 193 11.65 9.17 17.99
CA LYS A 193 12.03 10.02 19.14
C LYS A 193 13.42 10.63 19.05
N LYS A 194 14.38 9.90 18.47
CA LYS A 194 15.76 10.40 18.33
C LYS A 194 15.82 11.56 17.35
N GLN A 195 15.05 11.53 16.26
CA GLN A 195 15.00 12.64 15.31
C GLN A 195 14.45 13.92 15.96
N ASP A 196 13.38 13.84 16.75
CA ASP A 196 12.88 14.99 17.51
C ASP A 196 13.96 15.54 18.46
N THR A 197 14.73 14.65 19.08
CA THR A 197 15.85 15.03 19.96
C THR A 197 16.97 15.74 19.17
N TRP A 198 17.32 15.25 17.98
CA TRP A 198 18.35 15.86 17.12
C TRP A 198 17.87 17.16 16.48
N SER A 199 16.65 17.24 15.95
CA SER A 199 16.08 18.47 15.40
C SER A 199 15.99 19.57 16.46
N ASN A 200 15.58 19.22 17.68
CA ASN A 200 15.58 20.15 18.82
C ASN A 200 17.01 20.55 19.25
N ALA A 201 17.95 19.60 19.30
CA ALA A 201 19.34 19.89 19.65
C ALA A 201 20.07 20.75 18.58
N LEU A 202 19.62 20.68 17.32
CA LEU A 202 20.15 21.45 16.19
C LEU A 202 19.36 22.75 15.93
N GLY A 203 18.31 23.05 16.71
CA GLY A 203 17.50 24.26 16.56
C GLY A 203 16.71 24.33 15.24
N LEU A 204 16.45 23.18 14.62
CA LEU A 204 15.68 23.06 13.39
C LEU A 204 14.20 22.86 13.77
N GLN A 205 13.50 23.96 14.05
CA GLN A 205 12.04 24.00 14.18
C GLN A 205 11.41 24.67 12.96
#